data_AF-A0A7S4SPA0-F1
#
_entry.id   AF-A0A7S4SPA0-F1
#
_cell.length_a   1.000
_cell.length_b   1.000
_cell.length_c   1.000
_cell.angle_alpha   90.00
_cell.angle_beta   90.00
_cell.angle_gamma   90.00
#
_symmetry.space_group_name_H-M   'P 1'
#
loop_
_entity.id
_entity.type
_entity.pdbx_description
1 polymer ?
#
loop_
_entity_poly.entity_id
_entity_poly.type
_entity_poly.pdbx_seq_one_letter_code
_entity_poly.pdbx_strand_id
1 'polypeptide(L)'
;EILGRLLNKPIYDPQTKELIANIDTQITPNLIRTFKEKNIESFYIRSPLTCSLYRSICQKCYGWDLANENLVEIGEAIGILAGQSIGEPGTQLTMRTFHTGGIFTSEASQQITSPINGVIKFGKILKMVTLRTTRGEDVLLTKNSGSVIIISEEKNNEFV
;
A
#
# COMPACT_ATOMS: atom_id res chain seq x y z
N GLU A 1 -8.04 -4.59 -1.69
CA GLU A 1 -8.01 -6.06 -1.88
C GLU A 1 -9.36 -6.75 -2.11
N ILE A 2 -10.50 -6.07 -1.99
CA ILE A 2 -11.84 -6.71 -2.13
C ILE A 2 -12.42 -6.70 -3.56
N LEU A 3 -11.71 -6.10 -4.52
CA LEU A 3 -12.20 -5.91 -5.88
C LEU A 3 -12.47 -7.27 -6.55
N GLY A 4 -13.59 -7.38 -7.26
CA GLY A 4 -13.96 -8.58 -8.01
C GLY A 4 -14.42 -9.77 -7.17
N ARG A 5 -14.51 -9.63 -5.84
CA ARG A 5 -15.13 -10.62 -4.96
C ARG A 5 -16.65 -10.45 -4.93
N LEU A 6 -17.37 -11.47 -4.45
CA LEU A 6 -18.82 -11.44 -4.33
C LEU A 6 -19.26 -11.34 -2.87
N LEU A 7 -20.39 -10.67 -2.63
CA LEU A 7 -21.00 -10.59 -1.31
C LEU A 7 -21.61 -11.92 -0.87
N ASN A 8 -21.40 -12.26 0.40
CA ASN A 8 -22.00 -13.43 1.04
C ASN A 8 -23.31 -13.10 1.77
N LYS A 9 -23.51 -11.84 2.16
CA LYS A 9 -24.73 -11.34 2.80
C LYS A 9 -25.20 -10.05 2.11
N PRO A 10 -26.51 -9.79 2.06
CA PRO A 10 -27.01 -8.50 1.59
C PRO A 10 -26.54 -7.37 2.50
N ILE A 11 -26.31 -6.21 1.91
CA ILE A 11 -25.89 -4.99 2.60
C ILE A 11 -27.02 -3.97 2.51
N TYR A 12 -27.38 -3.43 3.67
CA TYR A 12 -28.39 -2.39 3.82
C TYR A 12 -27.74 -1.09 4.27
N ASP A 13 -28.37 0.02 3.91
CA ASP A 13 -28.00 1.34 4.41
C ASP A 13 -28.25 1.44 5.93
N PRO A 14 -27.25 1.84 6.73
CA PRO A 14 -27.43 2.03 8.17
C PRO A 14 -28.51 3.05 8.53
N GLN A 15 -28.73 4.08 7.70
CA GLN A 15 -29.66 5.18 7.98
C GLN A 15 -31.04 4.93 7.39
N THR A 16 -31.12 4.59 6.09
CA THR A 16 -32.41 4.44 5.39
C THR A 16 -32.99 3.03 5.47
N LYS A 17 -32.18 2.04 5.87
CA LYS A 17 -32.50 0.59 5.82
C LYS A 17 -32.85 0.08 4.42
N GLU A 18 -32.52 0.84 3.38
CA GLU A 18 -32.70 0.41 1.99
C GLU A 18 -31.61 -0.59 1.59
N LEU A 19 -31.94 -1.50 0.67
CA LEU A 19 -30.99 -2.47 0.14
C LEU A 19 -30.01 -1.76 -0.80
N ILE A 20 -28.71 -1.80 -0.46
CA ILE A 20 -27.64 -1.24 -1.31
C ILE A 20 -27.14 -2.29 -2.28
N ALA A 21 -26.88 -3.50 -1.79
CA ALA A 21 -26.38 -4.61 -2.59
C ALA A 21 -26.96 -5.93 -2.09
N ASN A 22 -27.39 -6.77 -3.03
CA ASN A 22 -27.93 -8.09 -2.70
C ASN A 22 -26.79 -9.12 -2.52
N ILE A 23 -27.14 -10.31 -2.05
CA ILE A 23 -26.24 -11.47 -2.06
C ILE A 23 -25.71 -11.75 -3.47
N ASP A 24 -24.48 -12.26 -3.56
CA ASP A 24 -23.77 -12.56 -4.81
C ASP A 24 -23.48 -11.36 -5.72
N THR A 25 -23.72 -10.12 -5.27
CA THR A 25 -23.33 -8.92 -6.01
C THR A 25 -21.81 -8.83 -6.09
N GLN A 26 -21.30 -8.53 -7.28
CA GLN A 26 -19.88 -8.37 -7.56
C GLN A 26 -19.39 -7.01 -7.03
N ILE A 27 -18.24 -7.01 -6.37
CA ILE A 27 -17.62 -5.80 -5.82
C ILE A 27 -16.87 -5.09 -6.94
N THR A 28 -17.54 -4.13 -7.57
CA THR A 28 -16.98 -3.24 -8.58
C THR A 28 -16.41 -1.96 -7.94
N PRO A 29 -15.55 -1.19 -8.64
CA PRO A 29 -15.02 0.07 -8.13
C PRO A 29 -16.14 1.07 -7.76
N ASN A 30 -17.23 1.08 -8.54
CA ASN A 30 -18.39 1.92 -8.27
C ASN A 30 -19.08 1.55 -6.96
N LEU A 31 -19.28 0.25 -6.72
CA LEU A 31 -19.90 -0.24 -5.48
C LEU A 31 -19.04 0.07 -4.25
N ILE A 32 -17.72 -0.06 -4.37
CA ILE A 32 -16.77 0.33 -3.31
C ILE A 32 -16.90 1.82 -2.97
N ARG A 33 -17.07 2.68 -3.98
CA ARG A 33 -17.27 4.11 -3.77
C ARG A 33 -18.58 4.38 -3.02
N THR A 34 -19.68 3.72 -3.39
CA THR A 34 -20.95 3.80 -2.65
C THR A 34 -20.80 3.35 -1.20
N PHE A 35 -20.06 2.27 -0.93
CA PHE A 35 -19.82 1.80 0.44
C PHE A 35 -19.02 2.81 1.27
N LYS A 36 -18.05 3.51 0.66
CA LYS A 36 -17.31 4.59 1.32
C LYS A 36 -18.21 5.80 1.62
N GLU A 37 -19.03 6.22 0.67
CA GLU A 37 -19.97 7.34 0.84
C GLU A 37 -20.99 7.06 1.95
N LYS A 38 -21.42 5.80 2.09
CA LYS A 38 -22.39 5.32 3.10
C LYS A 38 -21.75 4.91 4.43
N ASN A 39 -20.42 5.09 4.60
CA ASN A 39 -19.65 4.68 5.79
C ASN A 39 -19.87 3.21 6.22
N ILE A 40 -19.86 2.28 5.26
CA ILE A 40 -19.97 0.85 5.55
C ILE A 40 -18.58 0.29 5.87
N GLU A 41 -18.31 0.06 7.15
CA GLU A 41 -16.99 -0.37 7.62
C GLU A 41 -16.72 -1.87 7.43
N SER A 42 -17.76 -2.71 7.53
CA SER A 42 -17.59 -4.17 7.48
C SER A 42 -18.73 -4.86 6.73
N PHE A 43 -18.37 -5.88 5.96
CA PHE A 43 -19.32 -6.73 5.24
C PHE A 43 -18.72 -8.11 4.96
N TYR A 44 -19.58 -9.07 4.66
CA TYR A 44 -19.20 -10.46 4.44
C TYR A 44 -19.03 -10.72 2.95
N ILE A 45 -17.86 -11.25 2.57
CA ILE A 45 -17.57 -11.69 1.21
C ILE A 45 -17.48 -13.22 1.14
N ARG A 46 -17.65 -13.76 -0.07
CA ARG A 46 -17.32 -15.16 -0.35
C ARG A 46 -15.81 -15.32 -0.44
N SER A 47 -15.32 -16.49 -0.02
CA SER A 47 -13.91 -16.85 -0.05
C SER A 47 -13.73 -18.25 -0.65
N PRO A 48 -12.62 -18.50 -1.37
CA PRO A 48 -12.24 -19.86 -1.78
C PRO A 48 -12.09 -20.81 -0.59
N LEU A 49 -11.67 -20.31 0.57
CA LEU A 49 -11.42 -21.11 1.79
C LEU A 49 -12.71 -21.66 2.42
N THR A 50 -13.85 -21.02 2.18
CA THR A 50 -15.15 -21.43 2.72
C THR A 50 -16.03 -22.11 1.67
N CYS A 51 -15.45 -22.47 0.51
CA CYS A 51 -16.19 -23.14 -0.55
C CYS A 51 -16.53 -24.59 -0.16
N SER A 52 -17.79 -24.99 -0.35
CA SER A 52 -18.26 -26.35 -0.03
C SER A 52 -18.07 -27.35 -1.17
N LEU A 53 -17.49 -26.94 -2.30
CA LEU A 53 -17.23 -27.84 -3.42
C LEU A 53 -16.12 -28.85 -3.04
N TYR A 54 -16.33 -30.11 -3.41
CA TYR A 54 -15.33 -31.15 -3.19
C TYR A 54 -14.19 -30.98 -4.20
N ARG A 55 -12.96 -30.80 -3.68
CA ARG A 55 -11.70 -30.74 -4.46
C ARG A 55 -11.66 -29.69 -5.58
N SER A 56 -12.53 -28.69 -5.51
CA SER A 56 -12.69 -27.63 -6.51
C SER A 56 -13.26 -26.37 -5.85
N ILE A 57 -13.24 -25.24 -6.55
CA ILE A 57 -13.77 -23.96 -6.08
C ILE A 57 -14.82 -23.49 -7.08
N CYS A 58 -15.98 -23.02 -6.60
CA CYS A 58 -17.00 -22.48 -7.48
C CYS A 58 -16.65 -21.06 -7.96
N GLN A 59 -17.18 -20.69 -9.12
CA GLN A 59 -16.99 -19.35 -9.72
C GLN A 59 -17.29 -18.21 -8.74
N LYS A 60 -18.34 -18.34 -7.93
CA LYS A 60 -18.75 -17.31 -6.95
C LYS A 60 -17.79 -17.14 -5.77
N CYS A 61 -17.15 -18.22 -5.33
CA CYS A 61 -16.16 -18.17 -4.24
C CYS A 61 -14.80 -17.65 -4.72
N TYR A 62 -14.45 -17.91 -5.98
CA TYR A 62 -13.28 -17.32 -6.61
C TYR A 62 -13.50 -15.84 -6.95
N GLY A 63 -14.55 -15.52 -7.70
CA GLY A 63 -14.84 -14.16 -8.15
C GLY A 63 -14.23 -13.87 -9.52
N TRP A 64 -13.62 -12.70 -9.65
CA TRP A 64 -13.06 -12.24 -10.92
C TRP A 64 -11.73 -12.90 -11.26
N ASP A 65 -11.55 -13.11 -12.56
CA ASP A 65 -10.23 -13.05 -13.17
C ASP A 65 -9.79 -11.59 -13.25
N LEU A 66 -8.70 -11.26 -12.56
CA LEU A 66 -8.16 -9.91 -12.49
C LEU A 66 -7.56 -9.43 -13.82
N ALA A 67 -7.22 -10.34 -14.74
CA ALA A 67 -6.71 -9.98 -16.06
C ALA A 67 -7.82 -9.46 -16.99
N ASN A 68 -9.01 -10.08 -16.91
CA ASN A 68 -10.14 -9.78 -17.78
C ASN A 68 -11.23 -8.92 -17.11
N GLU A 69 -11.06 -8.59 -15.83
CA GLU A 69 -12.02 -7.80 -15.03
C GLU A 69 -13.45 -8.36 -15.04
N ASN A 70 -13.58 -9.68 -15.12
CA ASN A 70 -14.87 -10.37 -15.19
C ASN A 70 -14.81 -11.66 -14.36
N LEU A 71 -15.97 -12.26 -14.08
CA LEU A 71 -16.04 -13.57 -13.42
C LEU A 71 -15.21 -14.61 -14.17
N VAL A 72 -14.45 -15.40 -13.41
CA VAL A 72 -13.62 -16.48 -13.95
C VAL A 72 -14.47 -17.45 -14.78
N GLU A 73 -13.93 -17.95 -15.90
CA GLU A 73 -14.64 -18.94 -16.71
C GLU A 73 -14.74 -20.30 -16.02
N ILE A 74 -15.79 -21.05 -16.34
CA ILE A 74 -15.98 -22.39 -15.80
C ILE A 74 -14.99 -23.34 -16.50
N GLY A 75 -14.12 -23.96 -15.71
CA GLY A 75 -13.06 -24.85 -16.23
C GLY A 75 -11.66 -24.25 -16.18
N GLU A 76 -11.53 -22.98 -15.80
CA GLU A 76 -10.24 -22.31 -15.62
C GLU A 76 -9.36 -23.02 -14.58
N ALA A 77 -8.08 -23.20 -14.88
CA ALA A 77 -7.12 -23.86 -14.00
C ALA A 77 -6.57 -22.89 -12.91
N ILE A 78 -7.47 -22.34 -12.09
CA ILE A 78 -7.15 -21.30 -11.09
C ILE A 78 -6.05 -21.69 -10.09
N GLY A 79 -5.85 -23.00 -9.83
CA GLY A 79 -4.80 -23.48 -8.94
C GLY A 79 -3.40 -23.36 -9.55
N ILE A 80 -3.27 -23.60 -10.85
CA ILE A 80 -2.01 -23.42 -11.59
C ILE A 80 -1.70 -21.93 -11.67
N LEU A 81 -2.70 -21.12 -12.02
CA LEU A 81 -2.58 -19.66 -12.06
C LEU A 81 -2.11 -19.09 -10.73
N ALA A 82 -2.75 -19.50 -9.62
CA ALA A 82 -2.36 -19.07 -8.28
C ALA A 82 -0.92 -19.48 -7.93
N GLY A 83 -0.50 -20.69 -8.30
CA GLY A 83 0.87 -21.16 -8.10
C GLY A 83 1.90 -20.30 -8.84
N GLN A 84 1.63 -19.96 -10.10
CA GLN A 84 2.50 -19.10 -10.91
C GLN A 84 2.55 -17.67 -10.40
N SER A 85 1.41 -17.09 -10.02
CA SER A 85 1.33 -15.71 -9.49
C SER A 85 2.14 -15.51 -8.22
N ILE A 86 2.44 -16.57 -7.46
CA ILE A 86 3.34 -16.52 -6.31
C ILE A 86 4.77 -16.94 -6.69
N GLY A 87 4.90 -18.00 -7.48
CA GLY A 87 6.20 -18.60 -7.82
C GLY A 87 7.09 -17.70 -8.66
N GLU A 88 6.57 -17.14 -9.77
CA GLU A 88 7.37 -16.33 -10.68
C GLU A 88 7.88 -15.03 -10.00
N PRO A 89 7.04 -14.22 -9.32
CA PRO A 89 7.52 -13.08 -8.57
C PRO A 89 8.47 -13.45 -7.43
N GLY A 90 8.26 -14.61 -6.77
CA GLY A 90 9.13 -15.11 -5.72
C GLY A 90 10.54 -15.41 -6.23
N THR A 91 10.65 -16.19 -7.30
CA THR A 91 11.95 -16.48 -7.93
C THR A 91 12.63 -15.21 -8.44
N GLN A 92 11.86 -14.28 -9.02
CA GLN A 92 12.35 -12.99 -9.48
C GLN A 92 12.89 -12.13 -8.33
N LEU A 93 12.20 -12.11 -7.19
CA LEU A 93 12.61 -11.37 -6.00
C LEU A 93 13.90 -11.96 -5.43
N THR A 94 13.97 -13.28 -5.28
CA THR A 94 15.18 -13.96 -4.82
C THR A 94 16.39 -13.64 -5.71
N MET A 95 16.24 -13.78 -7.03
CA MET A 95 17.29 -13.43 -7.98
C MET A 95 17.71 -11.96 -7.83
N ARG A 96 16.76 -11.03 -7.78
CA ARG A 96 17.07 -9.60 -7.60
C ARG A 96 17.82 -9.36 -6.30
N THR A 97 17.35 -9.88 -5.17
CA THR A 97 17.97 -9.65 -3.85
C THR A 97 19.41 -10.19 -3.79
N PHE A 98 19.68 -11.38 -4.32
CA PHE A 98 21.03 -11.95 -4.32
C PHE A 98 21.95 -11.30 -5.36
N HIS A 99 21.45 -11.01 -6.57
CA HIS A 99 22.27 -10.38 -7.63
C HIS A 99 22.54 -8.89 -7.37
N THR A 100 21.64 -8.19 -6.68
CA THR A 100 21.92 -6.85 -6.13
C THR A 100 22.59 -6.92 -4.76
N GLY A 101 23.02 -8.09 -4.29
CA GLY A 101 23.95 -8.21 -3.16
C GLY A 101 23.43 -7.75 -1.79
N GLY A 102 22.12 -7.67 -1.58
CA GLY A 102 21.55 -7.25 -0.29
C GLY A 102 22.07 -5.88 0.17
N ILE A 103 22.39 -4.96 -0.75
CA ILE A 103 22.78 -3.59 -0.38
C ILE A 103 21.60 -2.92 0.31
N PHE A 104 21.71 -2.89 1.64
CA PHE A 104 20.98 -2.08 2.60
C PHE A 104 21.26 -0.58 2.37
N THR A 105 21.25 -0.11 1.11
CA THR A 105 21.48 1.29 0.76
C THR A 105 20.20 2.09 0.62
N SER A 106 19.03 1.46 0.69
CA SER A 106 17.74 2.15 0.51
C SER A 106 17.31 3.05 1.67
N GLU A 107 17.92 2.95 2.85
CA GLU A 107 17.55 3.81 4.00
C GLU A 107 18.45 5.04 4.17
N ALA A 108 19.64 5.09 3.54
CA ALA A 108 20.58 6.20 3.74
C ALA A 108 20.34 7.40 2.79
N SER A 109 19.32 7.34 1.94
CA SER A 109 19.05 8.36 0.91
C SER A 109 17.69 9.04 1.07
N GLN A 110 17.14 9.11 2.29
CA GLN A 110 16.07 10.08 2.57
C GLN A 110 16.70 11.48 2.68
N GLN A 111 16.86 12.13 1.53
CA GLN A 111 17.11 13.56 1.49
C GLN A 111 15.82 14.28 1.86
N ILE A 112 15.81 14.93 3.02
CA ILE A 112 14.70 15.80 3.42
C ILE A 112 15.06 17.22 2.97
N THR A 113 14.29 17.75 2.02
CA THR A 113 14.41 19.15 1.58
C THR A 113 13.41 20.00 2.36
N SER A 114 13.85 21.16 2.84
CA SER A 114 12.96 22.11 3.52
C SER A 114 11.90 22.62 2.55
N PRO A 115 10.60 22.65 2.93
CA PRO A 115 9.55 23.26 2.12
C PRO A 115 9.58 24.80 2.18
N ILE A 116 10.33 25.38 3.12
CA ILE A 116 10.44 26.83 3.34
C ILE A 116 11.87 27.33 3.18
N ASN A 117 12.02 28.55 2.68
CA ASN A 117 13.28 29.28 2.70
C ASN A 117 13.54 29.81 4.11
N GLY A 118 14.74 29.59 4.63
CA GLY A 118 15.09 30.02 5.99
C GLY A 118 16.52 29.71 6.36
N VAL A 119 16.92 30.20 7.54
CA VAL A 119 18.26 29.97 8.11
C VAL A 119 18.22 28.77 9.04
N ILE A 120 19.13 27.84 8.82
CA ILE A 120 19.29 26.65 9.66
C ILE A 120 20.02 27.02 10.96
N LYS A 121 19.40 26.72 12.12
CA LYS A 121 20.04 26.75 13.43
C LYS A 121 20.20 25.34 13.96
N PHE A 122 21.44 24.99 14.29
CA PHE A 122 21.78 23.73 14.93
C PHE A 122 21.62 23.84 16.46
N GLY A 123 21.02 22.83 17.10
CA GLY A 123 20.99 22.74 18.55
C GLY A 123 22.41 22.75 19.13
N LYS A 124 22.63 23.45 20.26
CA LYS A 124 23.95 23.64 20.90
C LYS A 124 24.69 22.33 21.24
N ILE A 125 23.97 21.21 21.31
CA ILE A 125 24.51 19.89 21.65
C ILE A 125 25.01 19.10 20.43
N LEU A 126 24.75 19.58 19.20
CA LEU A 126 25.14 18.92 17.97
C LEU A 126 26.65 19.08 17.72
N LYS A 127 27.36 17.95 17.69
CA LYS A 127 28.76 17.90 17.27
C LYS A 127 28.79 17.63 15.77
N MET A 128 29.30 18.60 15.03
CA MET A 128 29.38 18.55 13.56
C MET A 128 30.84 18.57 13.09
N VAL A 129 31.12 17.84 12.00
CA VAL A 129 32.40 17.85 11.30
C VAL A 129 32.16 18.17 9.83
N THR A 130 32.89 19.15 9.33
CA THR A 130 32.89 19.47 7.90
C THR A 130 33.69 18.40 7.16
N LEU A 131 33.06 17.77 6.18
CA LEU A 131 33.68 16.79 5.30
C LEU A 131 33.43 17.20 3.85
N ARG A 132 34.32 16.79 2.96
CA ARG A 132 34.13 16.95 1.52
C ARG A 132 33.78 15.59 0.92
N THR A 133 32.68 15.50 0.19
CA THR A 133 32.28 14.26 -0.47
C THR A 133 33.20 13.95 -1.65
N THR A 134 33.18 12.70 -2.13
CA THR A 134 33.90 12.31 -3.35
C THR A 134 33.41 13.04 -4.61
N ARG A 135 32.24 13.69 -4.54
CA ARG A 135 31.68 14.55 -5.60
C ARG A 135 32.12 16.01 -5.49
N GLY A 136 32.93 16.34 -4.48
CA GLY A 136 33.47 17.68 -4.27
C GLY A 136 32.54 18.64 -3.54
N GLU A 137 31.45 18.15 -2.95
CA GLU A 137 30.50 18.95 -2.16
C GLU A 137 30.95 19.01 -0.70
N ASP A 138 30.87 20.20 -0.10
CA ASP A 138 31.15 20.38 1.32
C ASP A 138 29.88 20.08 2.13
N VAL A 139 29.97 19.12 3.06
CA VAL A 139 28.85 18.63 3.88
C VAL A 139 29.18 18.71 5.37
N LEU A 140 28.16 18.91 6.18
CA LEU A 140 28.26 18.86 7.65
C LEU A 140 27.74 17.51 8.15
N LEU A 141 28.64 16.66 8.64
CA LEU A 141 28.28 15.38 9.25
C LEU A 141 28.03 15.55 10.75
N THR A 142 26.85 15.18 11.22
CA THR A 142 26.52 15.13 12.65
C THR A 142 27.04 13.83 13.27
N LYS A 143 27.74 13.93 14.41
CA LYS A 143 28.27 12.78 15.15
C LYS A 143 27.29 12.22 16.18
N ASN A 144 26.23 12.95 16.47
CA ASN A 144 25.20 12.59 17.42
C ASN A 144 23.83 13.07 16.95
N SER A 145 22.78 12.39 17.41
CA SER A 145 21.39 12.80 17.19
C SER A 145 21.11 14.15 17.85
N GLY A 146 20.33 14.98 17.19
CA GLY A 146 19.85 16.25 17.73
C GLY A 146 18.83 16.88 16.79
N SER A 147 18.34 18.05 17.17
CA SER A 147 17.35 18.80 16.40
C SER A 147 17.98 19.92 15.59
N VAL A 148 17.43 20.11 14.40
CA VAL A 148 17.72 21.23 13.52
C VAL A 148 16.46 22.08 13.43
N ILE A 149 16.59 23.38 13.61
CA ILE A 149 15.48 24.33 13.53
C ILE A 149 15.70 25.19 12.30
N ILE A 150 14.69 25.32 11.44
CA ILE A 150 14.72 26.20 10.28
C ILE A 150 13.93 27.45 10.65
N ILE A 151 14.57 28.61 10.61
CA ILE A 151 13.91 29.89 10.88
C ILE A 151 13.59 30.53 9.54
N SER A 152 12.29 30.63 9.22
CA SER A 152 11.82 31.36 8.02
C SER A 152 12.27 32.82 8.08
N GLU A 153 12.68 33.37 6.93
CA GLU A 153 12.95 34.82 6.80
C GLU A 153 11.66 35.66 6.74
N GLU A 154 10.51 35.04 6.48
CA GLU A 154 9.22 35.72 6.59
C GLU A 154 8.80 35.78 8.06
N LYS A 155 8.70 37.00 8.61
CA LYS A 155 8.07 37.28 9.91
C LYS A 155 6.61 36.82 9.87
N ASN A 156 6.36 35.57 10.19
CA ASN A 156 5.11 35.16 10.79
C ASN A 156 5.38 34.09 11.84
N ASN A 157 5.12 34.47 13.09
CA ASN A 157 5.07 33.56 14.23
C ASN A 157 4.00 32.50 13.96
N GLU A 158 4.41 31.30 13.58
CA GLU A 158 3.64 30.10 13.91
C GLU A 158 4.63 28.98 14.23
N PHE A 159 4.61 28.60 15.51
CA PHE A 159 5.36 27.48 16.05
C PHE A 159 4.68 26.19 15.57
N VAL A 160 5.42 25.34 14.86
CA VAL A 160 5.15 23.91 14.73
C VAL A 160 6.43 23.15 15.02
#